data_AF-A0A646QGI5-F1
#
_entry.id   AF-A0A646QGI5-F1
#
_cell.length_a   1.000
_cell.length_b   1.000
_cell.length_c   1.000
_cell.angle_alpha   90.00
_cell.angle_beta   90.00
_cell.angle_gamma   90.00
#
_symmetry.space_group_name_H-M   'P 1'
#
loop_
_entity.id
_entity.type
_entity.pdbx_description
1 polymer ?
#
loop_
_entity_poly.entity_id
_entity_poly.type
_entity_poly.pdbx_seq_one_letter_code
_entity_poly.pdbx_strand_id
1 'polypeptide(L)'
;MEPFSVHLFGLINSMKYYKVKFLLDYIQGKNPKMISQCVSEALVETEWEEFVNLQKRKLGGEVWAFCDSAMVFINKEFLGGCENFHYWCKNELLLQIPKYPDSLMSEAILEMKNQLKARNHPFVYLDVSVSNVCLGSLVFELYADIVPKTCKNFITLCTGERGKSSVMPDCLLWYKNSSFHRIVPGGWIQGGDIYSGNGDGGESIYGQRFEDENYRVCHNRRGILGMANNGKHSNNSQFYITLGPALWMDTKFVAFGQLVFGYKILQVLEELETYNERPIKQTAISECGKFDIDAMHLIEATKTDTAVYLPEPKDIPDIKIKICLPFTAFMP
;
A
#
# COMPACT_ATOMS: atom_id res chain seq x y z
N MET A 1 36.79 17.80 -0.22
CA MET A 1 35.98 16.78 0.46
C MET A 1 36.33 15.43 -0.14
N GLU A 2 36.50 14.41 0.68
CA GLU A 2 36.66 13.04 0.18
C GLU A 2 35.35 12.54 -0.45
N PRO A 3 35.41 11.63 -1.44
CA PRO A 3 34.21 11.02 -1.99
C PRO A 3 33.37 10.35 -0.90
N PHE A 4 32.05 10.51 -0.95
CA PHE A 4 31.12 9.90 0.00
C PHE A 4 30.21 8.90 -0.69
N SER A 5 29.63 7.96 0.06
CA SER A 5 28.59 7.05 -0.42
C SER A 5 27.22 7.48 0.08
N VAL A 6 26.19 7.36 -0.73
CA VAL A 6 24.80 7.65 -0.36
C VAL A 6 23.91 6.44 -0.55
N HIS A 7 23.07 6.17 0.45
CA HIS A 7 21.94 5.26 0.33
C HIS A 7 20.65 6.04 0.63
N LEU A 8 19.76 6.10 -0.36
CA LEU A 8 18.45 6.71 -0.27
C LEU A 8 17.39 5.61 -0.30
N PHE A 9 16.55 5.58 0.72
CA PHE A 9 15.32 4.78 0.73
C PHE A 9 14.12 5.72 0.81
N GLY A 10 13.01 5.41 0.17
CA GLY A 10 11.80 6.23 0.32
C GLY A 10 10.53 5.58 -0.17
N LEU A 11 9.41 6.19 0.18
CA LEU A 11 8.10 5.83 -0.35
C LEU A 11 8.04 6.11 -1.86
N ILE A 12 7.66 5.09 -2.63
CA ILE A 12 7.58 5.15 -4.10
C ILE A 12 6.65 6.24 -4.64
N ASN A 13 5.64 6.64 -3.87
CA ASN A 13 4.66 7.67 -4.19
C ASN A 13 4.95 9.04 -3.54
N SER A 14 6.15 9.24 -2.97
CA SER A 14 6.50 10.46 -2.24
C SER A 14 7.41 11.41 -3.01
N MET A 15 6.97 12.67 -3.16
CA MET A 15 7.82 13.72 -3.76
C MET A 15 9.07 14.03 -2.94
N LYS A 16 9.09 13.75 -1.64
CA LYS A 16 10.31 13.95 -0.83
C LYS A 16 11.42 13.01 -1.25
N TYR A 17 11.09 11.75 -1.56
CA TYR A 17 12.05 10.79 -2.13
C TYR A 17 12.60 11.30 -3.47
N TYR A 18 11.74 11.72 -4.40
CA TYR A 18 12.18 12.21 -5.71
C TYR A 18 12.94 13.54 -5.64
N LYS A 19 12.64 14.41 -4.68
CA LYS A 19 13.43 15.63 -4.43
C LYS A 19 14.86 15.30 -3.99
N VAL A 20 15.03 14.34 -3.09
CA VAL A 20 16.36 13.87 -2.67
C VAL A 20 17.09 13.22 -3.83
N LYS A 21 16.40 12.33 -4.56
CA LYS A 21 16.95 11.67 -5.75
C LYS A 21 17.43 12.68 -6.80
N PHE A 22 16.60 13.68 -7.12
CA PHE A 22 16.97 14.76 -8.04
C PHE A 22 18.23 15.51 -7.58
N LEU A 23 18.34 15.82 -6.27
CA LEU A 23 19.53 16.48 -5.74
C LEU A 23 20.77 15.58 -5.84
N LEU A 24 20.64 14.27 -5.62
CA LEU A 24 21.74 13.33 -5.81
C LEU A 24 22.20 13.30 -7.27
N ASP A 25 21.27 13.23 -8.22
CA ASP A 25 21.57 13.27 -9.65
C ASP A 25 22.24 14.60 -10.05
N TYR A 26 21.76 15.72 -9.50
CA TYR A 26 22.36 17.04 -9.70
C TYR A 26 23.79 17.13 -9.17
N ILE A 27 24.04 16.59 -7.98
CA ILE A 27 25.36 16.51 -7.37
C ILE A 27 26.30 15.66 -8.23
N GLN A 28 25.84 14.50 -8.66
CA GLN A 28 26.61 13.57 -9.49
C GLN A 28 26.93 14.19 -10.86
N GLY A 29 25.98 14.92 -11.45
CA GLY A 29 26.19 15.65 -12.70
C GLY A 29 27.23 16.77 -12.59
N LYS A 30 27.28 17.49 -11.46
CA LYS A 30 28.28 18.55 -11.22
C LYS A 30 29.68 18.02 -10.93
N ASN A 31 29.78 16.94 -10.15
CA ASN A 31 31.07 16.34 -9.83
C ASN A 31 30.95 14.82 -9.67
N PRO A 32 31.12 14.05 -10.76
CA PRO A 32 30.93 12.60 -10.75
C PRO A 32 31.83 11.85 -9.78
N LYS A 33 33.00 12.41 -9.42
CA LYS A 33 33.95 11.79 -8.50
C LYS A 33 33.59 11.99 -7.02
N MET A 34 32.61 12.83 -6.75
CA MET A 34 32.24 13.20 -5.37
C MET A 34 31.37 12.14 -4.70
N ILE A 35 30.54 11.43 -5.47
CA ILE A 35 29.75 10.30 -4.98
C ILE A 35 30.43 9.02 -5.44
N SER A 36 31.04 8.32 -4.49
CA SER A 36 31.71 7.03 -4.72
C SER A 36 30.71 5.90 -5.03
N GLN A 37 29.54 5.95 -4.41
CA GLN A 37 28.45 4.99 -4.58
C GLN A 37 27.12 5.70 -4.29
N CYS A 38 26.13 5.51 -5.16
CA CYS A 38 24.77 5.99 -4.99
C CYS A 38 23.80 4.83 -5.13
N VAL A 39 23.04 4.53 -4.07
CA VAL A 39 21.94 3.55 -4.10
C VAL A 39 20.65 4.29 -3.80
N SER A 40 19.65 4.16 -4.67
CA SER A 40 18.31 4.71 -4.47
C SER A 40 17.27 3.59 -4.58
N GLU A 41 16.54 3.33 -3.50
CA GLU A 41 15.50 2.30 -3.44
C GLU A 41 14.15 2.93 -3.07
N ALA A 42 13.19 2.82 -3.99
CA ALA A 42 11.82 3.18 -3.73
C ALA A 42 11.03 1.95 -3.27
N LEU A 43 10.31 2.11 -2.16
CA LEU A 43 9.58 1.04 -1.49
C LEU A 43 8.08 1.34 -1.54
N VAL A 44 7.26 0.30 -1.74
CA VAL A 44 5.80 0.44 -1.62
C VAL A 44 5.42 0.62 -0.14
N GLU A 45 4.18 1.03 0.15
CA GLU A 45 3.83 1.50 1.51
C GLU A 45 4.10 0.47 2.61
N THR A 46 3.81 -0.82 2.36
CA THR A 46 4.09 -1.90 3.32
C THR A 46 5.57 -2.18 3.51
N GLU A 47 6.35 -2.18 2.42
CA GLU A 47 7.81 -2.37 2.43
C GLU A 47 8.50 -1.20 3.16
N TRP A 48 8.04 0.03 2.94
CA TRP A 48 8.55 1.22 3.61
C TRP A 48 8.33 1.19 5.12
N GLU A 49 7.12 0.84 5.55
CA GLU A 49 6.79 0.77 6.97
C GLU A 49 7.58 -0.33 7.69
N GLU A 50 7.77 -1.49 7.04
CA GLU A 50 8.65 -2.54 7.55
C GLU A 50 10.11 -2.04 7.64
N PHE A 51 10.61 -1.39 6.59
CA PHE A 51 11.96 -0.83 6.55
C PHE A 51 12.19 0.19 7.66
N VAL A 52 11.32 1.18 7.82
CA VAL A 52 11.44 2.23 8.85
C VAL A 52 11.41 1.60 10.25
N ASN A 53 10.48 0.68 10.51
CA ASN A 53 10.41 0.00 11.80
C ASN A 53 11.68 -0.83 12.10
N LEU A 54 12.27 -1.45 11.08
CA LEU A 54 13.53 -2.15 11.21
C LEU A 54 14.68 -1.19 11.55
N GLN A 55 14.78 -0.05 10.86
CA GLN A 55 15.81 0.96 11.14
C GLN A 55 15.65 1.56 12.54
N LYS A 56 14.41 1.85 12.97
CA LYS A 56 14.10 2.30 14.33
C LYS A 56 14.64 1.35 15.40
N ARG A 57 14.45 0.04 15.23
CA ARG A 57 14.96 -0.98 16.16
C ARG A 57 16.47 -1.13 16.12
N LYS A 58 17.08 -1.03 14.93
CA LYS A 58 18.53 -1.22 14.74
C LYS A 58 19.36 -0.04 15.22
N LEU A 59 18.94 1.18 14.90
CA LEU A 59 19.72 2.39 15.13
C LEU A 59 19.38 3.07 16.47
N GLY A 60 18.13 2.94 16.93
CA GLY A 60 17.67 3.60 18.16
C GLY A 60 17.80 5.12 18.12
N GLY A 61 17.89 5.75 19.30
CA GLY A 61 18.13 7.18 19.44
C GLY A 61 17.09 8.05 18.72
N GLU A 62 17.55 9.06 17.98
CA GLU A 62 16.72 9.99 17.22
C GLU A 62 15.88 9.33 16.12
N VAL A 63 16.33 8.16 15.62
CA VAL A 63 15.63 7.42 14.57
C VAL A 63 14.26 6.94 15.05
N TRP A 64 14.06 6.73 16.35
CA TRP A 64 12.77 6.31 16.92
C TRP A 64 11.63 7.28 16.57
N ALA A 65 11.95 8.58 16.51
CA ALA A 65 11.03 9.65 16.17
C ALA A 65 10.93 9.92 14.65
N PHE A 66 11.65 9.17 13.80
CA PHE A 66 11.63 9.36 12.36
C PHE A 66 10.22 9.14 11.80
N CYS A 67 9.75 10.11 11.00
CA CYS A 67 8.41 10.15 10.42
C CYS A 67 8.38 10.72 8.99
N ASP A 68 9.55 10.92 8.37
CA ASP A 68 9.62 11.39 6.99
C ASP A 68 9.36 10.24 6.00
N SER A 69 9.17 10.54 4.72
CA SER A 69 8.90 9.56 3.65
C SER A 69 10.12 9.25 2.77
N ALA A 70 11.28 9.77 3.15
CA ALA A 70 12.57 9.49 2.55
C ALA A 70 13.61 9.44 3.66
N MET A 71 14.49 8.44 3.64
CA MET A 71 15.54 8.21 4.62
C MET A 71 16.88 8.16 3.91
N VAL A 72 17.82 9.00 4.36
CA VAL A 72 19.14 9.14 3.74
C VAL A 72 20.22 8.68 4.69
N PHE A 73 21.17 7.92 4.14
CA PHE A 73 22.41 7.55 4.80
C PHE A 73 23.60 8.08 4.00
N ILE A 74 24.55 8.70 4.69
CA ILE A 74 25.84 9.14 4.14
C ILE A 74 26.93 8.31 4.79
N ASN A 75 27.79 7.67 4.00
CA ASN A 75 28.86 6.80 4.51
C ASN A 75 28.36 5.72 5.49
N LYS A 76 27.14 5.21 5.26
CA LYS A 76 26.41 4.25 6.12
C LYS A 76 25.90 4.80 7.45
N GLU A 77 26.10 6.08 7.72
CA GLU A 77 25.54 6.77 8.89
C GLU A 77 24.21 7.41 8.53
N PHE A 78 23.25 7.32 9.44
CA PHE A 78 21.92 7.92 9.26
C PHE A 78 22.04 9.45 9.27
N LEU A 79 21.54 10.10 8.23
CA LEU A 79 21.52 11.56 8.11
C LEU A 79 20.16 12.14 8.51
N GLY A 80 19.07 11.46 8.17
CA GLY A 80 17.70 11.95 8.38
C GLY A 80 16.84 11.92 7.12
N GLY A 81 15.89 12.86 7.08
CA GLY A 81 14.90 12.98 6.01
C GLY A 81 15.31 13.90 4.87
N CYS A 82 14.32 14.32 4.08
CA CYS A 82 14.51 15.20 2.92
C CYS A 82 15.14 16.54 3.33
N GLU A 83 14.61 17.18 4.36
CA GLU A 83 15.11 18.47 4.83
C GLU A 83 16.51 18.37 5.48
N ASN A 84 16.80 17.27 6.17
CA ASN A 84 18.15 17.00 6.68
C ASN A 84 19.16 16.88 5.54
N PHE A 85 18.80 16.20 4.45
CA PHE A 85 19.65 16.09 3.27
C PHE A 85 19.85 17.44 2.56
N HIS A 86 18.81 18.26 2.46
CA HIS A 86 18.93 19.63 1.95
C HIS A 86 19.90 20.46 2.78
N TYR A 87 19.76 20.41 4.11
CA TYR A 87 20.64 21.12 5.03
C TYR A 87 22.07 20.64 4.88
N TRP A 88 22.29 19.32 4.82
CA TRP A 88 23.61 18.73 4.63
C TRP A 88 24.25 19.18 3.30
N CYS A 89 23.50 19.16 2.20
CA CYS A 89 23.99 19.66 0.90
C CYS A 89 24.42 21.12 0.96
N LYS A 90 23.66 21.99 1.65
CA LYS A 90 23.99 23.41 1.77
C LYS A 90 25.22 23.67 2.62
N ASN A 91 25.36 22.97 3.74
CA ASN A 91 26.39 23.29 4.74
C ASN A 91 27.67 22.50 4.53
N GLU A 92 27.57 21.21 4.23
CA GLU A 92 28.74 20.35 4.03
C GLU A 92 29.28 20.49 2.61
N LEU A 93 28.42 20.39 1.59
CA LEU A 93 28.85 20.50 0.19
C LEU A 93 28.95 21.96 -0.31
N LEU A 94 28.56 22.94 0.52
CA LEU A 94 28.43 24.34 0.11
C LEU A 94 27.62 24.51 -1.18
N LEU A 95 26.64 23.61 -1.39
CA LEU A 95 25.87 23.53 -2.61
C LEU A 95 24.74 24.56 -2.60
N GLN A 96 24.71 25.41 -3.63
CA GLN A 96 23.51 26.17 -3.94
C GLN A 96 22.44 25.22 -4.50
N ILE A 97 21.40 24.97 -3.69
CA ILE A 97 20.29 24.09 -4.07
C ILE A 97 19.58 24.65 -5.31
N PRO A 98 19.50 23.87 -6.42
CA PRO A 98 18.80 24.30 -7.61
C PRO A 98 17.28 24.40 -7.37
N LYS A 99 16.60 25.22 -8.18
CA LYS A 99 15.14 25.14 -8.27
C LYS A 99 14.77 23.78 -8.87
N TYR A 100 13.79 23.09 -8.28
CA TYR A 100 13.23 21.89 -8.88
C TYR A 100 12.55 22.22 -10.22
N PRO A 101 12.72 21.36 -11.24
CA PRO A 101 12.04 21.54 -12.51
C PRO A 101 10.54 21.33 -12.33
N ASP A 102 9.73 22.05 -13.10
CA ASP A 102 8.27 21.90 -13.07
C ASP A 102 7.84 20.48 -13.53
N SER A 103 8.71 19.76 -14.25
CA SER A 103 8.53 18.37 -14.67
C SER A 103 8.81 17.31 -13.60
N LEU A 104 9.37 17.66 -12.43
CA LEU A 104 9.80 16.68 -11.42
C LEU A 104 8.67 15.72 -11.03
N MET A 105 7.45 16.23 -10.93
CA MET A 105 6.30 15.44 -10.53
C MET A 105 5.85 14.45 -11.62
N SER A 106 5.86 14.85 -12.89
CA SER A 106 5.52 13.95 -13.99
C SER A 106 6.60 12.89 -14.21
N GLU A 107 7.87 13.26 -14.03
CA GLU A 107 9.01 12.33 -14.03
C GLU A 107 8.92 11.32 -12.88
N ALA A 108 8.60 11.77 -11.66
CA ALA A 108 8.37 10.91 -10.50
C ALA A 108 7.25 9.88 -10.74
N ILE A 109 6.13 10.30 -11.34
CA ILE A 109 5.04 9.39 -11.68
C ILE A 109 5.47 8.38 -12.73
N LEU A 110 6.20 8.82 -13.76
CA LEU A 110 6.70 7.91 -14.79
C LEU A 110 7.66 6.88 -14.18
N GLU A 111 8.56 7.30 -13.30
CA GLU A 111 9.47 6.38 -12.60
C GLU A 111 8.69 5.38 -11.72
N MET A 112 7.73 5.85 -10.93
CA MET A 112 6.85 4.98 -10.14
C MET A 112 6.13 3.94 -11.02
N LYS A 113 5.53 4.37 -12.13
CA LYS A 113 4.86 3.46 -13.08
C LYS A 113 5.82 2.40 -13.60
N ASN A 114 7.03 2.81 -14.00
CA ASN A 114 8.03 1.90 -14.52
C ASN A 114 8.46 0.88 -13.47
N GLN A 115 8.65 1.31 -12.22
CA GLN A 115 9.00 0.41 -11.11
C GLN A 115 7.87 -0.58 -10.80
N LEU A 116 6.60 -0.14 -10.76
CA LEU A 116 5.45 -1.04 -10.56
C LEU A 116 5.32 -2.05 -11.70
N LYS A 117 5.51 -1.63 -12.96
CA LYS A 117 5.51 -2.51 -14.13
C LYS A 117 6.66 -3.53 -14.10
N ALA A 118 7.83 -3.13 -13.62
CA ALA A 118 9.00 -4.01 -13.51
C ALA A 118 8.79 -5.18 -12.54
N ARG A 119 7.79 -5.09 -11.64
CA ARG A 119 7.39 -6.21 -10.76
C ARG A 119 6.73 -7.35 -11.53
N ASN A 120 6.22 -7.09 -12.74
CA ASN A 120 5.62 -8.08 -13.63
C ASN A 120 4.48 -8.90 -12.99
N HIS A 121 3.70 -8.25 -12.13
CA HIS A 121 2.55 -8.83 -11.44
C HIS A 121 1.26 -8.07 -11.79
N PRO A 122 0.10 -8.73 -11.77
CA PRO A 122 -1.19 -8.05 -11.86
C PRO A 122 -1.49 -7.25 -10.59
N PHE A 123 -2.14 -6.11 -10.77
CA PHE A 123 -2.61 -5.26 -9.68
C PHE A 123 -4.13 -5.14 -9.69
N VAL A 124 -4.73 -5.06 -8.52
CA VAL A 124 -6.17 -4.85 -8.31
C VAL A 124 -6.40 -3.78 -7.26
N TYR A 125 -7.56 -3.14 -7.31
CA TYR A 125 -7.97 -2.18 -6.29
C TYR A 125 -9.31 -2.58 -5.67
N LEU A 126 -9.48 -2.22 -4.40
CA LEU A 126 -10.72 -2.27 -3.65
C LEU A 126 -10.97 -0.87 -3.07
N ASP A 127 -11.97 -0.14 -3.56
CA ASP A 127 -12.43 1.10 -2.93
C ASP A 127 -13.25 0.74 -1.71
N VAL A 128 -12.88 1.29 -0.56
CA VAL A 128 -13.50 0.96 0.72
C VAL A 128 -14.35 2.11 1.19
N SER A 129 -15.55 1.79 1.68
CA SER A 129 -16.44 2.75 2.32
C SER A 129 -16.82 2.30 3.73
N VAL A 130 -17.02 3.28 4.61
CA VAL A 130 -17.56 3.10 5.97
C VAL A 130 -18.78 3.99 6.11
N SER A 131 -19.94 3.41 6.43
CA SER A 131 -21.23 4.13 6.50
C SER A 131 -21.52 4.92 5.21
N ASN A 132 -21.23 4.32 4.04
CA ASN A 132 -21.34 4.92 2.69
C ASN A 132 -20.41 6.11 2.42
N VAL A 133 -19.47 6.41 3.33
CA VAL A 133 -18.42 7.40 3.09
C VAL A 133 -17.20 6.67 2.52
N CYS A 134 -16.75 7.08 1.34
CA CYS A 134 -15.55 6.52 0.71
C CYS A 134 -14.30 6.91 1.51
N LEU A 135 -13.49 5.92 1.88
CA LEU A 135 -12.18 6.11 2.50
C LEU A 135 -11.02 6.13 1.48
N GLY A 136 -11.28 5.65 0.26
CA GLY A 136 -10.30 5.52 -0.82
C GLY A 136 -9.99 4.05 -1.15
N SER A 137 -8.93 3.84 -1.94
CA SER A 137 -8.59 2.53 -2.50
C SER A 137 -7.49 1.81 -1.75
N LEU A 138 -7.69 0.52 -1.48
CA LEU A 138 -6.62 -0.44 -1.20
C LEU A 138 -6.14 -1.03 -2.53
N VAL A 139 -4.86 -0.88 -2.87
CA VAL A 139 -4.27 -1.47 -4.09
C VAL A 139 -3.36 -2.62 -3.71
N PHE A 140 -3.56 -3.76 -4.36
CA PHE A 140 -2.82 -4.98 -4.12
C PHE A 140 -2.03 -5.41 -5.36
N GLU A 141 -0.79 -5.80 -5.13
CA GLU A 141 0.01 -6.63 -6.04
C GLU A 141 -0.36 -8.09 -5.80
N LEU A 142 -0.54 -8.87 -6.87
CA LEU A 142 -0.90 -10.29 -6.77
C LEU A 142 0.20 -11.17 -7.37
N TYR A 143 0.64 -12.19 -6.63
CA TYR A 143 1.75 -13.09 -6.99
C TYR A 143 1.31 -14.20 -7.95
N ALA A 144 0.88 -13.80 -9.15
CA ALA A 144 0.33 -14.70 -10.16
C ALA A 144 1.38 -15.65 -10.76
N ASP A 145 2.67 -15.38 -10.57
CA ASP A 145 3.79 -16.26 -10.89
C ASP A 145 3.94 -17.42 -9.88
N ILE A 146 3.50 -17.22 -8.63
CA ILE A 146 3.58 -18.21 -7.54
C ILE A 146 2.26 -18.98 -7.38
N VAL A 147 1.11 -18.29 -7.42
CA VAL A 147 -0.23 -18.86 -7.22
C VAL A 147 -1.24 -18.37 -8.28
N PRO A 148 -1.02 -18.70 -9.58
CA PRO A 148 -1.84 -18.22 -10.69
C PRO A 148 -3.32 -18.54 -10.57
N LYS A 149 -3.71 -19.71 -10.03
CA LYS A 149 -5.12 -20.08 -9.89
C LYS A 149 -5.81 -19.20 -8.85
N THR A 150 -5.15 -19.00 -7.73
CA THR A 150 -5.64 -18.16 -6.63
C THR A 150 -5.76 -16.69 -7.07
N CYS A 151 -4.73 -16.15 -7.71
CA CYS A 151 -4.76 -14.78 -8.24
C CYS A 151 -5.84 -14.61 -9.30
N LYS A 152 -6.04 -15.58 -10.21
CA LYS A 152 -7.10 -15.51 -11.22
C LYS A 152 -8.50 -15.49 -10.59
N ASN A 153 -8.74 -16.29 -9.55
CA ASN A 153 -9.98 -16.23 -8.77
C ASN A 153 -10.22 -14.83 -8.23
N PHE A 154 -9.23 -14.25 -7.54
CA PHE A 154 -9.36 -12.93 -6.93
C PHE A 154 -9.59 -11.83 -7.97
N ILE A 155 -8.81 -11.81 -9.06
CA ILE A 155 -8.93 -10.82 -10.14
C ILE A 155 -10.31 -10.86 -10.78
N THR A 156 -10.81 -12.04 -11.13
CA THR A 156 -12.13 -12.19 -11.75
C THR A 156 -13.25 -11.78 -10.79
N LEU A 157 -13.10 -12.03 -9.49
CA LEU A 157 -14.03 -11.53 -8.46
C LEU A 157 -13.91 -10.01 -8.25
N CYS A 158 -12.74 -9.39 -8.45
CA CYS A 158 -12.61 -7.93 -8.47
C CYS A 158 -13.32 -7.32 -9.70
N THR A 159 -13.19 -7.91 -10.89
CA THR A 159 -13.76 -7.35 -12.13
C THR A 159 -15.25 -7.65 -12.30
N GLY A 160 -15.76 -8.73 -11.69
CA GLY A 160 -17.13 -9.19 -11.90
C GLY A 160 -17.39 -9.79 -13.28
N GLU A 161 -16.35 -10.00 -14.10
CA GLU A 161 -16.47 -10.42 -15.51
C GLU A 161 -17.17 -11.79 -15.68
N ARG A 162 -17.22 -12.60 -14.63
CA ARG A 162 -17.87 -13.91 -14.64
C ARG A 162 -19.40 -13.84 -14.54
N GLY A 163 -19.94 -12.75 -14.00
CA GLY A 163 -21.38 -12.55 -13.84
C GLY A 163 -21.99 -13.42 -12.74
N LYS A 164 -23.17 -14.00 -13.01
CA LYS A 164 -23.89 -14.86 -12.05
C LYS A 164 -23.18 -16.18 -11.85
N SER A 165 -23.22 -16.68 -10.62
CA SER A 165 -22.67 -18.01 -10.34
C SER A 165 -23.54 -19.10 -10.97
N SER A 166 -22.92 -20.22 -11.33
CA SER A 166 -23.62 -21.40 -11.84
C SER A 166 -24.15 -22.32 -10.72
N VAL A 167 -23.71 -22.12 -9.47
CA VAL A 167 -24.05 -22.98 -8.33
C VAL A 167 -25.10 -22.31 -7.44
N MET A 168 -24.97 -20.99 -7.20
CA MET A 168 -25.90 -20.14 -6.48
C MET A 168 -26.51 -19.07 -7.42
N PRO A 169 -27.75 -19.27 -7.94
CA PRO A 169 -28.35 -18.40 -8.96
C PRO A 169 -28.50 -16.93 -8.57
N ASP A 170 -28.63 -16.65 -7.27
CA ASP A 170 -28.78 -15.31 -6.70
C ASP A 170 -27.44 -14.66 -6.33
N CYS A 171 -26.31 -15.35 -6.55
CA CYS A 171 -24.98 -14.84 -6.26
C CYS A 171 -24.34 -14.26 -7.52
N LEU A 172 -23.84 -13.01 -7.43
CA LEU A 172 -22.93 -12.44 -8.40
C LEU A 172 -21.49 -12.73 -7.98
N LEU A 173 -20.66 -13.21 -8.90
CA LEU A 173 -19.24 -13.44 -8.68
C LEU A 173 -18.47 -12.11 -8.78
N TRP A 174 -18.71 -11.22 -7.81
CA TRP A 174 -18.16 -9.86 -7.79
C TRP A 174 -18.02 -9.34 -6.35
N TYR A 175 -16.87 -8.75 -6.02
CA TYR A 175 -16.63 -8.15 -4.70
C TYR A 175 -17.33 -6.82 -4.45
N LYS A 176 -17.79 -6.13 -5.50
CA LYS A 176 -18.50 -4.86 -5.35
C LYS A 176 -19.72 -5.05 -4.43
N ASN A 177 -19.86 -4.16 -3.46
CA ASN A 177 -20.84 -4.16 -2.38
C ASN A 177 -20.70 -5.29 -1.34
N SER A 178 -19.68 -6.15 -1.44
CA SER A 178 -19.40 -7.13 -0.39
C SER A 178 -18.80 -6.44 0.84
N SER A 179 -19.06 -7.00 2.02
CA SER A 179 -18.68 -6.40 3.31
C SER A 179 -17.38 -6.96 3.87
N PHE A 180 -16.63 -6.12 4.59
CA PHE A 180 -15.65 -6.56 5.58
C PHE A 180 -16.43 -6.94 6.84
N HIS A 181 -16.62 -8.24 7.04
CA HIS A 181 -17.52 -8.77 8.06
C HIS A 181 -16.81 -9.11 9.38
N ARG A 182 -15.48 -9.10 9.39
CA ARG A 182 -14.66 -9.42 10.57
C ARG A 182 -13.35 -8.61 10.57
N ILE A 183 -13.03 -7.99 11.69
CA ILE A 183 -11.83 -7.20 11.96
C ILE A 183 -11.27 -7.64 13.31
N VAL A 184 -10.04 -8.15 13.29
CA VAL A 184 -9.30 -8.58 14.48
C VAL A 184 -8.09 -7.64 14.62
N PRO A 185 -8.14 -6.62 15.49
CA PRO A 185 -7.01 -5.70 15.68
C PRO A 185 -5.72 -6.44 16.01
N GLY A 186 -4.60 -6.06 15.36
CA GLY A 186 -3.33 -6.76 15.43
C GLY A 186 -3.28 -8.13 14.73
N GLY A 187 -4.42 -8.63 14.23
CA GLY A 187 -4.56 -9.88 13.50
C GLY A 187 -4.75 -9.63 12.00
N TRP A 188 -6.01 -9.62 11.56
CA TRP A 188 -6.39 -9.45 10.15
C TRP A 188 -7.77 -8.80 10.01
N ILE A 189 -8.02 -8.20 8.85
CA ILE A 189 -9.38 -7.87 8.39
C ILE A 189 -9.81 -8.91 7.37
N GLN A 190 -11.08 -9.30 7.37
CA GLN A 190 -11.63 -10.33 6.51
C GLN A 190 -12.89 -9.83 5.80
N GLY A 191 -12.97 -10.12 4.51
CA GLY A 191 -14.05 -9.74 3.62
C GLY A 191 -14.27 -10.80 2.53
N GLY A 192 -15.01 -10.43 1.49
CA GLY A 192 -15.20 -11.28 0.31
C GLY A 192 -16.25 -12.38 0.46
N ASP A 193 -17.11 -12.33 1.49
CA ASP A 193 -18.37 -13.08 1.45
C ASP A 193 -19.33 -12.34 0.51
N ILE A 194 -19.32 -12.77 -0.76
CA ILE A 194 -20.10 -12.18 -1.86
C ILE A 194 -21.57 -12.61 -1.88
N TYR A 195 -21.98 -13.50 -0.97
CA TYR A 195 -23.34 -14.03 -0.96
C TYR A 195 -24.13 -13.55 0.26
N SER A 196 -23.75 -14.00 1.46
CA SER A 196 -24.45 -13.68 2.70
C SER A 196 -23.93 -12.42 3.38
N GLY A 197 -22.70 -12.00 3.06
CA GLY A 197 -22.02 -10.88 3.71
C GLY A 197 -21.77 -11.08 5.20
N ASN A 198 -21.91 -12.31 5.70
CA ASN A 198 -21.81 -12.64 7.12
C ASN A 198 -20.63 -13.53 7.52
N GLY A 199 -19.92 -14.09 6.54
CA GLY A 199 -18.79 -15.00 6.73
C GLY A 199 -19.14 -16.47 6.49
N ASP A 200 -20.41 -16.81 6.25
CA ASP A 200 -20.84 -18.20 6.02
C ASP A 200 -20.91 -18.58 4.53
N GLY A 201 -20.83 -17.59 3.64
CA GLY A 201 -21.04 -17.74 2.21
C GLY A 201 -19.78 -17.61 1.36
N GLY A 202 -20.00 -17.37 0.08
CA GLY A 202 -18.97 -17.16 -0.92
C GLY A 202 -18.76 -18.35 -1.85
N GLU A 203 -18.27 -18.04 -3.05
CA GLU A 203 -18.04 -19.00 -4.13
C GLU A 203 -16.83 -18.56 -4.94
N SER A 204 -16.02 -19.54 -5.36
CA SER A 204 -14.92 -19.26 -6.28
C SER A 204 -15.40 -19.23 -7.73
N ILE A 205 -14.60 -18.67 -8.62
CA ILE A 205 -14.90 -18.69 -10.05
C ILE A 205 -14.88 -20.11 -10.67
N TYR A 206 -14.42 -21.09 -9.90
CA TYR A 206 -14.31 -22.51 -10.26
C TYR A 206 -15.44 -23.37 -9.69
N GLY A 207 -16.41 -22.76 -8.99
CA GLY A 207 -17.46 -23.44 -8.22
C GLY A 207 -17.33 -23.15 -6.72
N GLN A 208 -18.04 -23.91 -5.88
CA GLN A 208 -18.20 -23.59 -4.45
C GLN A 208 -16.86 -23.37 -3.73
N ARG A 209 -15.86 -24.22 -3.98
CA ARG A 209 -14.52 -24.16 -3.36
C ARG A 209 -13.43 -24.62 -4.33
N PHE A 210 -12.19 -24.25 -4.04
CA PHE A 210 -10.99 -24.74 -4.73
C PHE A 210 -9.85 -25.03 -3.75
N GLU A 211 -8.89 -25.81 -4.21
CA GLU A 211 -7.75 -26.32 -3.46
C GLU A 211 -6.72 -25.24 -3.08
N ASP A 212 -5.99 -25.46 -1.98
CA ASP A 212 -4.78 -24.69 -1.67
C ASP A 212 -3.71 -24.95 -2.74
N GLU A 213 -3.28 -23.89 -3.42
CA GLU A 213 -2.34 -24.01 -4.53
C GLU A 213 -0.90 -24.24 -4.05
N ASN A 214 -0.40 -23.41 -3.12
CA ASN A 214 0.81 -23.65 -2.33
C ASN A 214 0.91 -22.68 -1.15
N TYR A 215 1.98 -22.81 -0.36
CA TYR A 215 2.25 -22.09 0.89
C TYR A 215 3.58 -21.32 0.84
N ARG A 216 4.02 -20.87 -0.35
CA ARG A 216 5.36 -20.28 -0.53
C ARG A 216 5.46 -18.83 -0.06
N VAL A 217 4.33 -18.12 -0.03
CA VAL A 217 4.26 -16.72 0.39
C VAL A 217 4.07 -16.66 1.90
N CYS A 218 4.95 -15.94 2.58
CA CYS A 218 5.01 -15.84 4.04
C CYS A 218 4.17 -14.66 4.56
N HIS A 219 3.53 -14.84 5.71
CA HIS A 219 2.77 -13.83 6.45
C HIS A 219 3.70 -13.04 7.38
N ASN A 220 4.80 -12.50 6.85
CA ASN A 220 5.85 -11.87 7.66
C ASN A 220 5.62 -10.39 7.96
N ARG A 221 4.59 -9.77 7.38
CA ARG A 221 4.32 -8.33 7.48
C ARG A 221 2.84 -8.00 7.47
N ARG A 222 2.54 -6.72 7.75
CA ARG A 222 1.23 -6.11 7.54
C ARG A 222 0.92 -5.99 6.05
N GLY A 223 -0.35 -6.14 5.69
CA GLY A 223 -0.84 -5.95 4.33
C GLY A 223 -0.67 -7.18 3.42
N ILE A 224 -0.35 -8.36 3.97
CA ILE A 224 -0.37 -9.60 3.19
C ILE A 224 -1.82 -9.98 2.90
N LEU A 225 -2.11 -10.22 1.64
CA LEU A 225 -3.41 -10.66 1.14
C LEU A 225 -3.41 -12.19 1.01
N GLY A 226 -4.42 -12.84 1.60
CA GLY A 226 -4.53 -14.29 1.57
C GLY A 226 -5.98 -14.80 1.61
N MET A 227 -6.16 -16.08 1.28
CA MET A 227 -7.46 -16.72 1.19
C MET A 227 -7.92 -17.19 2.56
N ALA A 228 -9.10 -16.72 2.99
CA ALA A 228 -9.76 -17.32 4.13
C ALA A 228 -10.32 -18.69 3.72
N ASN A 229 -10.23 -19.68 4.61
CA ASN A 229 -10.72 -21.02 4.36
C ASN A 229 -11.31 -21.65 5.64
N ASN A 230 -12.11 -22.70 5.45
CA ASN A 230 -12.70 -23.52 6.51
C ASN A 230 -12.02 -24.90 6.57
N GLY A 231 -10.69 -24.88 6.60
CA GLY A 231 -9.84 -26.07 6.52
C GLY A 231 -9.17 -26.24 5.16
N LYS A 232 -8.31 -27.26 5.04
CA LYS A 232 -7.52 -27.50 3.83
C LYS A 232 -8.41 -27.60 2.59
N HIS A 233 -7.93 -27.02 1.50
CA HIS A 233 -8.55 -27.07 0.17
C HIS A 233 -10.01 -26.58 0.15
N SER A 234 -10.30 -25.54 0.91
CA SER A 234 -11.66 -24.97 1.00
C SER A 234 -11.73 -23.48 0.67
N ASN A 235 -10.78 -22.98 -0.12
CA ASN A 235 -10.76 -21.58 -0.56
C ASN A 235 -11.98 -21.28 -1.41
N ASN A 236 -12.55 -20.07 -1.28
CA ASN A 236 -13.68 -19.61 -2.08
C ASN A 236 -13.48 -18.14 -2.52
N SER A 237 -14.40 -17.24 -2.21
CA SER A 237 -14.26 -15.79 -2.41
C SER A 237 -13.75 -15.05 -1.17
N GLN A 238 -13.78 -15.64 0.03
CA GLN A 238 -13.38 -14.92 1.22
C GLN A 238 -11.87 -14.74 1.30
N PHE A 239 -11.44 -13.56 1.70
CA PHE A 239 -10.03 -13.19 1.81
C PHE A 239 -9.77 -12.44 3.11
N TYR A 240 -8.51 -12.39 3.52
CA TYR A 240 -8.04 -11.54 4.60
C TYR A 240 -6.87 -10.65 4.16
N ILE A 241 -6.69 -9.56 4.89
CA ILE A 241 -5.52 -8.68 4.83
C ILE A 241 -4.91 -8.63 6.23
N THR A 242 -3.64 -9.00 6.36
CA THR A 242 -2.97 -9.03 7.67
C THR A 242 -2.76 -7.61 8.21
N LEU A 243 -2.90 -7.42 9.52
CA LEU A 243 -2.64 -6.16 10.23
C LEU A 243 -1.25 -6.13 10.90
N GLY A 244 -0.54 -7.27 10.88
CA GLY A 244 0.84 -7.45 11.31
C GLY A 244 1.37 -8.83 10.89
N PRO A 245 2.61 -9.19 11.27
CA PRO A 245 3.16 -10.52 11.00
C PRO A 245 2.32 -11.63 11.66
N ALA A 246 1.98 -12.66 10.89
CA ALA A 246 1.13 -13.78 11.30
C ALA A 246 1.69 -15.13 10.83
N LEU A 247 2.97 -15.41 11.11
CA LEU A 247 3.72 -16.60 10.63
C LEU A 247 3.04 -17.95 10.92
N TRP A 248 2.16 -18.02 11.92
CA TRP A 248 1.39 -19.22 12.22
C TRP A 248 0.38 -19.61 11.11
N MET A 249 0.12 -18.70 10.16
CA MET A 249 -0.76 -18.88 9.01
C MET A 249 -0.09 -19.55 7.80
N ASP A 250 1.25 -19.52 7.69
CA ASP A 250 2.02 -19.87 6.47
C ASP A 250 1.69 -21.24 5.88
N THR A 251 1.33 -22.22 6.70
CA THR A 251 1.06 -23.60 6.27
C THR A 251 -0.42 -23.98 6.26
N LYS A 252 -1.29 -22.98 6.48
CA LYS A 252 -2.72 -23.16 6.68
C LYS A 252 -3.56 -22.34 5.70
N PHE A 253 -3.05 -21.19 5.29
CA PHE A 253 -3.73 -20.26 4.41
C PHE A 253 -2.83 -19.84 3.25
N VAL A 254 -3.39 -19.78 2.05
CA VAL A 254 -2.66 -19.37 0.85
C VAL A 254 -2.57 -17.84 0.83
N ALA A 255 -1.38 -17.29 1.06
CA ALA A 255 -1.08 -15.89 0.74
C ALA A 255 -0.79 -15.75 -0.76
N PHE A 256 -1.33 -14.71 -1.38
CA PHE A 256 -1.29 -14.54 -2.84
C PHE A 256 -1.08 -13.10 -3.29
N GLY A 257 -0.82 -12.17 -2.37
CA GLY A 257 -0.50 -10.80 -2.72
C GLY A 257 -0.08 -9.94 -1.53
N GLN A 258 0.18 -8.66 -1.80
CA GLN A 258 0.46 -7.66 -0.78
C GLN A 258 -0.12 -6.29 -1.12
N LEU A 259 -0.42 -5.52 -0.07
CA LEU A 259 -0.84 -4.13 -0.19
C LEU A 259 0.33 -3.26 -0.65
N VAL A 260 0.07 -2.46 -1.67
CA VAL A 260 1.02 -1.54 -2.30
C VAL A 260 0.67 -0.09 -1.95
N PHE A 261 -0.62 0.25 -1.98
CA PHE A 261 -1.18 1.55 -1.61
C PHE A 261 -2.42 1.39 -0.74
N GLY A 262 -2.63 2.33 0.19
CA GLY A 262 -3.78 2.34 1.10
C GLY A 262 -3.43 1.90 2.52
N TYR A 263 -2.17 1.99 2.94
CA TYR A 263 -1.71 1.60 4.28
C TYR A 263 -2.45 2.34 5.39
N LYS A 264 -2.68 3.65 5.22
CA LYS A 264 -3.47 4.47 6.16
C LYS A 264 -4.94 4.06 6.20
N ILE A 265 -5.51 3.65 5.07
CA ILE A 265 -6.89 3.12 5.02
C ILE A 265 -6.95 1.83 5.83
N LEU A 266 -5.97 0.94 5.67
CA LEU A 266 -5.86 -0.28 6.47
C LEU A 266 -5.72 0.00 7.98
N GLN A 267 -5.02 1.07 8.38
CA GLN A 267 -4.97 1.53 9.78
C GLN A 267 -6.34 2.01 10.27
N VAL A 268 -7.04 2.84 9.50
CA VAL A 268 -8.38 3.30 9.85
C VAL A 268 -9.36 2.13 10.00
N LEU A 269 -9.28 1.13 9.12
CA LEU A 269 -10.12 -0.08 9.19
C LEU A 269 -9.85 -0.89 10.47
N GLU A 270 -8.59 -1.04 10.87
CA GLU A 270 -8.20 -1.72 12.10
C GLU A 270 -8.74 -1.03 13.37
N GLU A 271 -8.83 0.30 13.36
CA GLU A 271 -9.30 1.11 14.48
C GLU A 271 -10.84 1.21 14.57
N LEU A 272 -11.58 0.61 13.63
CA LEU A 272 -13.04 0.62 13.68
C LEU A 272 -13.56 -0.10 14.93
N GLU A 273 -14.61 0.48 15.51
CA GLU A 273 -15.31 -0.15 16.62
C GLU A 273 -16.01 -1.44 16.15
N THR A 274 -15.82 -2.51 16.92
CA THR A 274 -16.38 -3.84 16.62
C THR A 274 -17.19 -4.40 17.78
N TYR A 275 -18.14 -5.25 17.45
CA TYR A 275 -18.84 -6.13 18.40
C TYR A 275 -18.63 -7.58 17.97
N ASN A 276 -17.96 -8.38 18.80
CA ASN A 276 -17.52 -9.74 18.45
C ASN A 276 -16.75 -9.77 17.11
N GLU A 277 -15.75 -8.90 16.98
CA GLU A 277 -14.91 -8.74 15.78
C GLU A 277 -15.67 -8.25 14.53
N ARG A 278 -16.99 -8.08 14.58
CA ARG A 278 -17.77 -7.51 13.47
C ARG A 278 -17.80 -5.99 13.57
N PRO A 279 -17.48 -5.25 12.49
CA PRO A 279 -17.60 -3.79 12.47
C PRO A 279 -19.03 -3.34 12.79
N ILE A 280 -19.17 -2.37 13.70
CA ILE A 280 -20.49 -1.79 14.03
C ILE A 280 -21.01 -0.97 12.86
N LYS A 281 -20.12 -0.19 12.24
CA LYS A 281 -20.43 0.57 11.03
C LYS A 281 -20.32 -0.34 9.81
N GLN A 282 -21.29 -0.23 8.91
CA GLN A 282 -21.25 -0.90 7.62
C GLN A 282 -19.95 -0.56 6.90
N THR A 283 -19.13 -1.58 6.64
CA THR A 283 -17.81 -1.44 6.04
C THR A 283 -17.77 -2.33 4.81
N ALA A 284 -17.65 -1.74 3.63
CA ALA A 284 -17.89 -2.45 2.37
C ALA A 284 -16.91 -2.02 1.27
N ILE A 285 -16.75 -2.89 0.28
CA ILE A 285 -16.06 -2.60 -0.96
C ILE A 285 -17.05 -1.88 -1.88
N SER A 286 -16.93 -0.56 -2.05
CA SER A 286 -17.86 0.23 -2.87
C SER A 286 -17.63 0.05 -4.36
N GLU A 287 -16.37 -0.09 -4.77
CA GLU A 287 -15.94 -0.38 -6.14
C GLU A 287 -14.70 -1.26 -6.10
N CYS A 288 -14.47 -2.04 -7.16
CA CYS A 288 -13.26 -2.84 -7.28
C CYS A 288 -13.00 -3.22 -8.73
N GLY A 289 -11.74 -3.57 -9.04
CA GLY A 289 -11.38 -4.01 -10.36
C GLY A 289 -9.89 -4.26 -10.54
N LYS A 290 -9.50 -4.47 -11.80
CA LYS A 290 -8.08 -4.43 -12.18
C LYS A 290 -7.57 -3.00 -12.02
N PHE A 291 -6.37 -2.88 -11.49
CA PHE A 291 -5.69 -1.62 -11.35
C PHE A 291 -4.76 -1.42 -12.55
N ASP A 292 -5.09 -0.44 -13.38
CA ASP A 292 -4.26 -0.07 -14.53
C ASP A 292 -3.22 0.97 -14.12
N ILE A 293 -1.95 0.55 -14.10
CA ILE A 293 -0.82 1.42 -13.79
C ILE A 293 -0.74 2.59 -14.78
N ASP A 294 -1.13 2.39 -16.05
CA ASP A 294 -1.10 3.45 -17.05
C ASP A 294 -2.16 4.52 -16.80
N ALA A 295 -3.29 4.14 -16.22
CA ALA A 295 -4.36 5.04 -15.79
C ALA A 295 -4.05 5.80 -14.49
N MET A 296 -2.90 5.56 -13.83
CA MET A 296 -2.50 6.41 -12.70
C MET A 296 -2.26 7.84 -13.20
N HIS A 297 -3.03 8.78 -12.67
CA HIS A 297 -2.95 10.19 -13.02
C HIS A 297 -2.74 11.05 -11.77
N LEU A 298 -2.35 12.30 -12.01
CA LEU A 298 -2.22 13.33 -10.99
C LEU A 298 -3.58 13.69 -10.42
N ILE A 299 -3.68 13.72 -9.09
CA ILE A 299 -4.74 14.44 -8.39
C ILE A 299 -4.05 15.41 -7.46
N GLU A 300 -4.19 16.70 -7.77
CA GLU A 300 -3.76 17.76 -6.88
C GLU A 300 -4.69 17.77 -5.66
N ALA A 301 -4.24 17.15 -4.56
CA ALA A 301 -4.85 17.39 -3.26
C ALA A 301 -4.54 18.84 -2.85
N THR A 302 -5.59 19.65 -2.73
CA THR A 302 -5.44 21.03 -2.25
C THR A 302 -4.97 21.01 -0.79
N LYS A 303 -3.68 21.33 -0.62
CA LYS A 303 -2.97 21.68 0.62
C LYS A 303 -2.85 20.58 1.69
N THR A 304 -1.86 19.68 1.53
CA THR A 304 -0.75 19.40 2.47
C THR A 304 0.08 18.20 1.95
N ASP A 305 1.39 18.40 1.73
CA ASP A 305 2.44 17.43 1.34
C ASP A 305 2.04 16.11 0.64
N THR A 306 1.96 16.19 -0.69
CA THR A 306 2.42 15.23 -1.71
C THR A 306 2.44 13.73 -1.36
N ALA A 307 1.32 13.06 -1.65
CA ALA A 307 1.26 11.66 -2.08
C ALA A 307 0.41 11.59 -3.37
N VAL A 308 0.76 10.68 -4.29
CA VAL A 308 -0.09 10.39 -5.46
C VAL A 308 -1.32 9.62 -4.97
N TYR A 309 -2.46 10.30 -4.89
CA TYR A 309 -3.75 9.66 -4.58
C TYR A 309 -4.42 9.15 -5.85
N LEU A 310 -5.10 8.02 -5.72
CA LEU A 310 -5.98 7.44 -6.71
C LEU A 310 -7.30 8.24 -6.77
N PRO A 311 -8.03 8.25 -7.91
CA PRO A 311 -9.25 9.04 -8.12
C PRO A 311 -10.20 9.08 -6.92
N GLU A 312 -10.47 10.27 -6.40
CA GLU A 312 -11.46 10.50 -5.33
C GLU A 312 -12.90 10.31 -5.85
N PRO A 313 -13.76 9.63 -5.09
CA PRO A 313 -15.21 9.78 -5.19
C PRO A 313 -15.69 11.03 -4.44
N LYS A 314 -16.61 11.76 -5.07
CA LYS A 314 -17.21 13.01 -4.59
C LYS A 314 -18.01 12.80 -3.29
N ASP A 315 -17.97 13.84 -2.46
CA ASP A 315 -18.86 14.17 -1.34
C ASP A 315 -18.63 13.42 0.00
N ILE A 316 -18.09 14.16 0.99
CA ILE A 316 -18.06 13.76 2.40
C ILE A 316 -18.61 14.91 3.26
N PRO A 317 -19.82 14.78 3.82
CA PRO A 317 -20.21 15.47 5.04
C PRO A 317 -20.17 14.52 6.24
N ASP A 318 -19.56 14.98 7.33
CA ASP A 318 -19.77 14.51 8.71
C ASP A 318 -19.32 13.10 9.13
N ILE A 319 -18.05 12.77 8.88
CA ILE A 319 -17.30 11.90 9.80
C ILE A 319 -16.10 12.70 10.30
N LYS A 320 -16.08 13.00 11.60
CA LYS A 320 -14.89 13.48 12.31
C LYS A 320 -13.83 12.38 12.32
N ILE A 321 -13.13 12.20 11.20
CA ILE A 321 -11.90 11.42 11.16
C ILE A 321 -10.83 12.27 11.81
N LYS A 322 -10.47 11.93 13.04
CA LYS A 322 -9.40 12.57 13.80
C LYS A 322 -8.06 12.03 13.28
N ILE A 323 -7.74 12.28 12.01
CA ILE A 323 -6.39 12.08 11.48
C ILE A 323 -5.55 13.22 12.03
N CYS A 324 -4.45 12.92 12.71
CA CYS A 324 -3.41 13.91 12.96
C CYS A 324 -2.83 14.37 11.62
N LEU A 325 -3.35 15.49 11.11
CA LEU A 325 -2.69 16.41 10.19
C LEU A 325 -2.67 17.78 10.90
N PRO A 326 -1.60 18.58 10.77
CA PRO A 326 -1.44 19.78 11.58
C PRO A 326 -2.52 20.84 11.28
N PHE A 327 -3.21 21.27 12.34
CA PHE A 327 -3.89 22.58 12.48
C PHE A 327 -2.87 23.73 12.19
N THR A 328 -3.19 24.98 11.82
CA THR A 328 -4.31 25.89 12.15
C THR A 328 -4.31 27.07 11.15
N ALA A 329 -5.51 27.56 10.81
CA ALA A 329 -5.96 28.96 10.61
C ALA A 329 -5.15 29.96 9.73
N PHE A 330 -5.80 30.56 8.72
CA PHE A 330 -6.56 31.83 8.86
C PHE A 330 -7.23 32.22 7.53
N MET A 331 -8.50 32.66 7.64
CA MET A 331 -9.22 33.46 6.65
C MET A 331 -8.76 34.93 6.72
N PRO A 332 -9.14 35.75 5.74
CA PRO A 332 -9.81 37.02 6.01
C PRO A 332 -11.32 36.87 5.95
#